data_AF-A0A1M6UQV8-F1
#
_entry.id   AF-A0A1M6UQV8-F1
#
_cell.length_a   1.000
_cell.length_b   1.000
_cell.length_c   1.000
_cell.angle_alpha   90.00
_cell.angle_beta   90.00
_cell.angle_gamma   90.00
#
_symmetry.space_group_name_H-M   'P 1'
#
loop_
_entity.id
_entity.type
_entity.pdbx_description
1 polymer ?
#
loop_
_entity_poly.entity_id
_entity_poly.type
_entity_poly.pdbx_seq_one_letter_code
_entity_poly.pdbx_strand_id
1 'polypeptide(L)' 'MKKILLHPELKHKIKDEFNCTLQTVTMSLDFVFNSEKAKKIRQRSAELLKEQIENCKQ' A
#
# COMPACT_ATOMS: atom_id res chain seq x y z
N MET A 1 0.52 15.43 -6.71
CA MET A 1 1.05 14.13 -6.24
C MET A 1 0.10 13.02 -6.68
N LYS A 2 0.61 11.91 -7.21
CA LYS A 2 -0.24 10.79 -7.68
C LYS A 2 -0.70 9.97 -6.49
N LYS A 3 -2.02 9.78 -6.33
CA LYS A 3 -2.59 8.91 -5.29
C LYS A 3 -2.44 7.45 -5.72
N ILE A 4 -1.95 6.60 -4.82
CA ILE A 4 -1.89 5.15 -5.07
C ILE A 4 -3.26 4.58 -4.70
N LEU A 5 -4.05 4.23 -5.72
CA LEU A 5 -5.31 3.51 -5.53
C LEU A 5 -4.99 2.02 -5.41
N LEU A 6 -5.29 1.46 -4.24
CA LEU A 6 -5.07 0.06 -3.90
C LEU A 6 -6.40 -0.57 -3.50
N HIS A 7 -6.67 -1.81 -3.95
CA HIS A 7 -7.86 -2.55 -3.57
C HIS A 7 -7.95 -2.70 -2.03
N PRO A 8 -9.15 -2.64 -1.42
CA PRO A 8 -9.31 -2.75 0.03
C PRO A 8 -8.63 -3.99 0.62
N GLU A 9 -8.75 -5.15 -0.01
CA GLU A 9 -8.12 -6.40 0.47
C GLU A 9 -6.60 -6.30 0.60
N LEU A 10 -5.94 -5.65 -0.36
CA LEU A 10 -4.50 -5.42 -0.31
C LEU A 10 -4.14 -4.43 0.80
N LYS A 11 -4.99 -3.43 1.07
CA LYS A 11 -4.81 -2.52 2.21
C LYS A 11 -4.92 -3.27 3.53
N HIS A 12 -5.84 -4.22 3.64
CA HIS A 12 -5.96 -5.10 4.81
C HIS A 12 -4.71 -5.97 4.98
N LYS A 13 -4.18 -6.55 3.89
CA LYS A 13 -2.92 -7.30 3.92
C LYS A 13 -1.75 -6.46 4.43
N ILE A 14 -1.57 -5.24 3.91
CA ILE A 14 -0.52 -4.33 4.36
C ILE A 14 -0.73 -3.92 5.83
N LYS A 15 -1.98 -3.67 6.23
CA LYS A 15 -2.33 -3.35 7.62
C LYS A 15 -1.83 -4.44 8.56
N ASP A 16 -2.09 -5.70 8.23
CA ASP A 16 -1.65 -6.86 9.02
C ASP A 16 -0.13 -7.05 8.97
N GLU A 17 0.50 -6.91 7.79
CA GLU A 17 1.97 -7.00 7.60
C GLU A 17 2.74 -5.96 8.44
N PHE A 18 2.23 -4.72 8.53
CA PHE A 18 2.89 -3.62 9.24
C PHE A 18 2.37 -3.41 10.66
N ASN A 19 1.46 -4.27 11.14
CA ASN A 19 0.77 -4.17 12.42
C ASN A 19 0.33 -2.73 12.75
N CYS A 20 -0.45 -2.15 11.84
CA CYS A 20 -0.91 -0.77 11.94
C CYS A 20 -2.41 -0.66 11.68
N THR A 21 -2.96 0.55 11.62
CA THR A 21 -4.39 0.74 11.31
C THR A 21 -4.59 0.96 9.81
N LEU A 22 -5.78 0.64 9.30
CA LEU A 22 -6.17 0.96 7.92
C LEU A 22 -6.06 2.46 7.61
N GLN A 23 -6.33 3.30 8.60
CA GLN A 23 -6.14 4.74 8.48
C GLN A 23 -4.67 5.08 8.26
N THR A 24 -3.75 4.47 9.02
CA THR A 24 -2.30 4.66 8.84
C THR A 24 -1.84 4.25 7.44
N VAL A 25 -2.34 3.12 6.92
CA VAL A 25 -2.05 2.68 5.55
C VAL A 25 -2.60 3.68 4.53
N THR A 26 -3.84 4.12 4.68
CA THR A 26 -4.50 5.07 3.77
C THR A 26 -3.78 6.41 3.74
N MET A 27 -3.48 6.98 4.90
CA MET A 27 -2.71 8.24 5.01
C MET A 27 -1.30 8.12 4.45
N SER A 28 -0.67 6.94 4.56
CA SER A 28 0.64 6.68 3.95
C SER A 28 0.56 6.63 2.42
N LEU A 29 -0.52 6.08 1.86
CA LEU A 29 -0.78 6.04 0.41
C LEU A 29 -1.17 7.41 -0.16
N ASP A 30 -1.81 8.26 0.66
CA ASP A 30 -2.16 9.64 0.33
C ASP A 30 -0.98 10.62 0.51
N PHE A 31 0.23 10.11 0.81
CA PHE A 31 1.45 10.91 1.01
C PHE A 31 1.35 11.94 2.15
N VAL A 32 0.45 11.75 3.12
CA VAL A 32 0.28 12.65 4.27
C VAL A 32 1.50 12.62 5.20
N PHE A 33 2.14 11.45 5.32
CA PHE A 33 3.30 11.24 6.17
C PHE A 33 4.53 10.83 5.36
N ASN A 34 5.71 11.32 5.78
CA ASN A 34 7.00 10.96 5.17
C ASN A 34 7.91 10.12 6.09
N SER A 35 7.31 9.39 7.03
CA SER A 35 8.07 8.48 7.91
C SER A 35 8.63 7.29 7.13
N GLU A 36 9.66 6.65 7.68
CA GLU A 36 10.22 5.41 7.13
C GLU A 36 9.16 4.31 6.99
N LYS A 37 8.23 4.23 7.96
CA LYS A 37 7.08 3.31 7.87
C LYS A 37 6.19 3.63 6.67
N ALA A 38 5.87 4.90 6.44
CA ALA A 38 5.06 5.31 5.28
C ALA A 38 5.77 5.06 3.94
N LYS A 39 7.11 5.21 3.88
CA LYS A 39 7.90 4.84 2.68
C LYS A 39 7.80 3.34 2.40
N LYS A 40 7.98 2.49 3.43
CA LYS A 40 7.87 1.03 3.31
C LYS A 40 6.47 0.59 2.88
N ILE A 41 5.42 1.17 3.45
CA ILE A 41 4.02 0.90 3.06
C ILE A 41 3.80 1.23 1.57
N ARG A 42 4.30 2.38 1.09
CA ARG A 42 4.19 2.77 -0.32
C ARG A 42 4.93 1.82 -1.25
N GLN A 43 6.14 1.42 -0.87
CA GLN A 43 6.93 0.45 -1.63
C GLN A 43 6.20 -0.90 -1.72
N ARG A 44 5.72 -1.42 -0.59
CA ARG A 44 4.97 -2.68 -0.53
C ARG A 44 3.68 -2.63 -1.36
N SER A 45 2.99 -1.49 -1.32
CA SER A 45 1.79 -1.28 -2.14
C SER A 45 2.10 -1.33 -3.64
N ALA A 46 3.24 -0.78 -4.06
CA ALA A 46 3.67 -0.83 -5.46
C ALA A 46 4.06 -2.25 -5.89
N GLU A 47 4.68 -3.04 -5.01
CA GLU A 47 4.99 -4.44 -5.26
C GLU A 47 3.72 -5.27 -5.46
N LEU A 48 2.73 -5.15 -4.56
CA LEU A 48 1.46 -5.87 -4.68
C LEU A 48 0.70 -5.52 -5.96
N LEU A 49 0.75 -4.25 -6.40
CA LEU A 49 0.17 -3.85 -7.68
C LEU A 49 0.88 -4.51 -8.87
N LYS A 50 2.21 -4.61 -8.83
CA LYS A 50 2.98 -5.31 -9.88
C LYS A 50 2.66 -6.80 -9.90
N GLU A 51 2.59 -7.44 -8.73
CA GLU A 51 2.17 -8.85 -8.62
C GLU A 51 0.78 -9.07 -9.23
N GLN A 52 -0.18 -8.18 -8.97
CA GLN A 52 -1.50 -8.26 -9.59
C GLN A 52 -1.46 -8.08 -11.10
N ILE A 53 -0.67 -7.13 -11.60
CA ILE A 53 -0.52 -6.91 -13.05
C ILE A 53 0.07 -8.16 -13.73
N GLU A 54 1.07 -8.78 -13.11
CA GLU A 54 1.71 -9.98 -13.65
C GLU A 54 0.76 -11.17 -13.66
N ASN A 55 0.00 -11.36 -12.57
CA ASN A 55 -1.00 -12.42 -12.48
C ASN A 55 -2.16 -12.23 -13.48
N CYS A 56 -2.49 -11.00 -13.88
CA CYS A 56 -3.51 -10.72 -14.90
C CYS A 56 -3.03 -10.95 -16.34
N LYS A 57 -1.73 -11.20 -16.59
CA LYS A 57 -1.18 -11.46 -17.93
C LYS A 57 -1.10 -12.94 -18.31
N GLN A 58 -1.49 -13.84 -17.39
CA GLN A 58 -1.68 -15.27 -17.68
C GLN A 58 -3.01 -15.50 -18.40
#